data_AF-A0A3B0MPS0-F1
#
_entry.id   AF-A0A3B0MPS0-F1
#
_cell.length_a   1.000
_cell.length_b   1.000
_cell.length_c   1.000
_cell.angle_alpha   90.00
_cell.angle_beta   90.00
_cell.angle_gamma   90.00
#
_symmetry.space_group_name_H-M   'P 1'
#
loop_
_entity.id
_entity.type
_entity.pdbx_description
1 polymer ?
#
loop_
_entity_poly.entity_id
_entity_poly.type
_entity_poly.pdbx_seq_one_letter_code
_entity_poly.pdbx_strand_id
1 'polypeptide(L)'
;MRDSTADTLLMGLWTDETGAVTVDWVVLSAAALGVGLSAALTVGRGTATLGNRINASIPSVDLQSLGYSFLSLTDAQQAFVLGNLERRTDLQVAETALNMTTSFLAHMAAGDLESAAADIDRRHLNQTVLDQRGLDAAAGSLTVAEMQDLYAAAGGE
;
A
#
# COMPACT_ATOMS: atom_id res chain seq x y z
N MET A 1 7.03 74.64 10.27
CA MET A 1 7.96 74.27 9.19
C MET A 1 7.96 72.74 9.14
N ARG A 2 6.96 72.14 8.50
CA ARG A 2 6.83 70.67 8.37
C ARG A 2 7.70 70.24 7.19
N ASP A 3 8.49 69.22 7.41
CA ASP A 3 9.54 68.75 6.52
C ASP A 3 8.93 68.23 5.21
N SER A 4 9.02 69.06 4.16
CA SER A 4 8.45 68.78 2.83
C SER A 4 9.13 67.58 2.14
N THR A 5 10.27 67.12 2.67
CA THR A 5 10.97 65.95 2.14
C THR A 5 10.25 64.65 2.51
N ALA A 6 9.65 64.57 3.71
CA ALA A 6 8.91 63.38 4.15
C ALA A 6 7.63 63.16 3.33
N ASP A 7 6.90 64.24 3.03
CA ASP A 7 5.71 64.18 2.16
C ASP A 7 6.08 63.82 0.71
N THR A 8 7.26 64.27 0.24
CA THR A 8 7.74 63.94 -1.11
C THR A 8 8.18 62.48 -1.23
N LEU A 9 8.80 61.91 -0.19
CA LEU A 9 9.17 60.49 -0.15
C LEU A 9 7.96 59.55 -0.06
N LEU A 10 6.92 59.95 0.68
CA LEU A 10 5.66 59.23 0.72
C LEU A 10 4.91 59.29 -0.62
N MET A 11 4.90 60.45 -1.29
CA MET A 11 4.29 60.57 -2.62
C MET A 11 5.04 59.74 -3.68
N GLY A 12 6.36 59.61 -3.56
CA GLY A 12 7.20 58.77 -4.43
C GLY A 12 6.89 57.27 -4.34
N LEU A 13 6.62 56.75 -3.14
CA LEU A 13 6.23 55.34 -2.94
C LEU A 13 4.88 54.99 -3.58
N TRP A 14 3.99 55.97 -3.71
CA TRP A 14 2.66 55.78 -4.30
C TRP A 14 2.64 56.01 -5.82
N THR A 15 3.66 56.66 -6.38
CA THR A 15 3.79 56.92 -7.82
C THR A 15 4.70 55.93 -8.55
N ASP A 16 5.38 55.03 -7.84
CA ASP A 16 6.22 53.99 -8.43
C ASP A 16 5.40 52.77 -8.91
N GLU A 17 4.43 53.02 -9.79
CA GLU A 17 3.64 51.98 -10.46
C GLU A 17 4.47 51.20 -11.51
N THR A 18 5.71 51.62 -11.78
CA THR A 18 6.68 50.89 -12.60
C THR A 18 7.07 49.54 -11.96
N GLY A 19 6.87 49.38 -10.65
CA GLY A 19 7.09 48.12 -9.94
C GLY A 19 5.97 47.09 -10.12
N ALA A 20 4.73 47.51 -10.39
CA ALA A 20 3.58 46.61 -10.49
C ALA A 20 3.69 45.64 -11.68
N VAL A 21 4.30 46.07 -12.79
CA VAL A 21 4.56 45.23 -13.97
C VAL A 21 5.78 44.32 -13.78
N THR A 22 6.65 44.61 -12.81
CA THR A 22 7.76 43.70 -12.45
C THR A 22 7.38 42.68 -11.38
N VAL A 23 6.25 42.86 -10.71
CA VAL A 23 5.72 41.90 -9.73
C VAL A 23 4.70 40.96 -10.37
N ASP A 24 4.13 41.28 -11.53
CA ASP A 24 3.20 40.37 -12.23
C ASP A 24 3.93 39.13 -12.79
N TRP A 25 5.12 39.27 -13.37
CA TRP A 25 5.84 38.10 -13.88
C TRP A 25 6.35 37.19 -12.76
N VAL A 26 6.72 37.74 -11.60
CA VAL A 26 7.11 36.94 -10.42
C VAL A 26 5.90 36.26 -9.82
N VAL A 27 4.75 36.94 -9.71
CA VAL A 27 3.50 36.35 -9.20
C VAL A 27 2.95 35.30 -10.15
N LEU A 28 2.96 35.55 -11.46
CA LEU A 28 2.60 34.58 -12.50
C LEU A 28 3.55 33.38 -12.47
N SER A 29 4.86 33.61 -12.32
CA SER A 29 5.84 32.53 -12.20
C SER A 29 5.65 31.74 -10.90
N ALA A 30 5.41 32.40 -9.78
CA ALA A 30 5.16 31.76 -8.49
C ALA A 30 3.85 30.95 -8.51
N ALA A 31 2.80 31.48 -9.14
CA ALA A 31 1.54 30.77 -9.35
C ALA A 31 1.72 29.56 -10.28
N ALA A 32 2.45 29.71 -11.38
CA ALA A 32 2.76 28.63 -12.31
C ALA A 32 3.64 27.55 -11.65
N LEU A 33 4.62 27.93 -10.83
CA LEU A 33 5.45 27.01 -10.06
C LEU A 33 4.66 26.31 -8.95
N GLY A 34 3.72 26.99 -8.30
CA GLY A 34 2.84 26.40 -7.29
C GLY A 34 1.90 25.34 -7.88
N VAL A 35 1.28 25.63 -9.02
CA VAL A 35 0.46 24.66 -9.77
C VAL A 35 1.32 23.52 -10.30
N GLY A 36 2.51 23.83 -10.85
CA GLY A 36 3.46 22.84 -11.36
C GLY A 36 3.97 21.87 -10.29
N LEU A 37 4.33 22.38 -9.10
CA LEU A 37 4.75 21.56 -7.96
C LEU A 37 3.60 20.71 -7.42
N SER A 38 2.38 21.27 -7.35
CA SER A 38 1.20 20.53 -6.89
C SER A 38 0.84 19.38 -7.84
N ALA A 39 0.90 19.63 -9.16
CA ALA A 39 0.73 18.60 -10.18
C ALA A 39 1.86 17.57 -10.14
N ALA A 40 3.13 18.00 -10.00
CA ALA A 40 4.28 17.11 -9.90
C ALA A 40 4.26 16.23 -8.64
N LEU A 41 3.78 16.75 -7.50
CA LEU A 41 3.56 15.97 -6.29
C LEU A 41 2.41 14.99 -6.45
N THR A 42 1.34 15.38 -7.14
CA THR A 42 0.18 14.51 -7.39
C THR A 42 0.53 13.40 -8.38
N VAL A 43 1.21 13.72 -9.48
CA VAL A 43 1.73 12.76 -10.44
C VAL A 43 2.80 11.91 -9.77
N GLY A 44 3.74 12.47 -9.01
CA GLY A 44 4.77 11.71 -8.29
C GLY A 44 4.19 10.73 -7.26
N ARG A 45 3.15 11.13 -6.51
CA ARG A 45 2.41 10.23 -5.62
C ARG A 45 1.60 9.21 -6.41
N GLY A 46 0.97 9.61 -7.51
CA GLY A 46 0.19 8.76 -8.39
C GLY A 46 1.04 7.73 -9.14
N THR A 47 2.24 8.10 -9.57
CA THR A 47 3.22 7.23 -10.24
C THR A 47 4.03 6.41 -9.26
N ALA A 48 4.24 6.87 -8.03
CA ALA A 48 4.74 6.03 -6.94
C ALA A 48 3.67 5.00 -6.53
N THR A 49 2.40 5.40 -6.44
CA THR A 49 1.30 4.48 -6.14
C THR A 49 1.06 3.50 -7.28
N LEU A 50 1.05 3.99 -8.52
CA LEU A 50 0.92 3.15 -9.71
C LEU A 50 2.19 2.31 -9.92
N GLY A 51 3.36 2.83 -9.63
CA GLY A 51 4.64 2.10 -9.64
C GLY A 51 4.67 1.02 -8.57
N ASN A 52 4.12 1.27 -7.38
CA ASN A 52 3.96 0.26 -6.34
C ASN A 52 2.90 -0.77 -6.72
N ARG A 53 1.79 -0.35 -7.36
CA ARG A 53 0.78 -1.27 -7.90
C ARG A 53 1.32 -2.10 -9.04
N ILE A 54 2.10 -1.50 -9.94
CA ILE A 54 2.79 -2.16 -11.04
C ILE A 54 3.89 -3.06 -10.47
N ASN A 55 4.64 -2.68 -9.45
CA ASN A 55 5.59 -3.58 -8.77
C ASN A 55 4.87 -4.72 -8.03
N ALA A 56 3.62 -4.50 -7.61
CA ALA A 56 2.74 -5.53 -7.07
C ALA A 56 2.00 -6.35 -8.16
N SER A 57 1.96 -5.88 -9.42
CA SER A 57 1.20 -6.50 -10.53
C SER A 57 2.09 -7.02 -11.68
N ILE A 58 3.33 -6.54 -11.77
CA ILE A 58 4.43 -7.06 -12.59
C ILE A 58 5.21 -7.99 -11.68
N PRO A 59 5.50 -9.20 -12.13
CA PRO A 59 5.22 -10.36 -11.33
C PRO A 59 6.38 -10.63 -10.38
N SER A 60 6.14 -10.43 -9.10
CA SER A 60 6.69 -11.28 -8.05
C SER A 60 5.54 -12.20 -7.57
N VAL A 61 5.08 -13.28 -8.21
CA VAL A 61 5.79 -14.26 -9.05
C VAL A 61 7.27 -14.27 -8.70
N ASP A 62 7.47 -14.38 -7.40
CA ASP A 62 8.54 -15.24 -6.96
C ASP A 62 8.40 -16.56 -7.76
N LEU A 63 9.49 -17.10 -8.27
CA LEU A 63 9.43 -18.30 -9.11
C LEU A 63 8.89 -19.52 -8.31
N GLN A 64 8.65 -19.36 -7.00
CA GLN A 64 7.89 -20.28 -6.13
C GLN A 64 6.37 -19.94 -6.04
N SER A 65 5.97 -18.68 -6.25
CA SER A 65 4.57 -18.23 -6.38
C SER A 65 3.95 -18.59 -7.74
N LEU A 66 4.73 -18.88 -8.78
CA LEU A 66 4.23 -19.51 -10.02
C LEU A 66 3.88 -21.01 -9.86
N GLY A 67 4.08 -21.60 -8.68
CA GLY A 67 3.86 -23.02 -8.42
C GLY A 67 2.87 -23.32 -7.30
N TYR A 68 2.36 -22.31 -6.58
CA TYR A 68 1.31 -22.54 -5.59
C TYR A 68 -0.03 -22.74 -6.33
N SER A 69 -0.40 -24.01 -6.52
CA SER A 69 -1.76 -24.34 -6.93
C SER A 69 -2.65 -24.22 -5.71
N PHE A 70 -3.64 -23.33 -5.77
CA PHE A 70 -4.68 -23.27 -4.75
C PHE A 70 -5.34 -24.63 -4.64
N LEU A 71 -5.44 -25.12 -3.41
CA LEU A 71 -5.94 -26.45 -3.10
C LEU A 71 -7.47 -26.49 -3.15
N SER A 72 -8.14 -25.40 -2.78
CA SER A 72 -9.59 -25.35 -2.64
C SER A 72 -10.25 -24.05 -3.12
N LEU A 73 -9.56 -22.91 -3.04
CA LEU A 73 -10.20 -21.61 -3.27
C LEU A 73 -10.26 -21.24 -4.75
N THR A 74 -11.46 -20.88 -5.22
CA THR A 74 -11.68 -20.32 -6.56
C THR A 74 -11.15 -18.89 -6.68
N ASP A 75 -10.85 -18.44 -7.89
CA ASP A 75 -10.35 -17.08 -8.16
C ASP A 75 -11.22 -15.97 -7.55
N ALA A 76 -12.55 -16.13 -7.62
CA ALA A 76 -13.49 -15.17 -7.06
C ALA A 76 -13.40 -15.10 -5.52
N GLN A 77 -13.21 -16.24 -4.87
CA GLN A 77 -13.04 -16.29 -3.42
C GLN A 77 -11.66 -15.77 -3.00
N GLN A 78 -10.61 -16.05 -3.77
CA GLN A 78 -9.28 -15.50 -3.54
C GLN A 78 -9.31 -13.97 -3.59
N ALA A 79 -9.94 -13.38 -4.62
CA ALA A 79 -10.09 -11.93 -4.75
C ALA A 79 -10.88 -11.32 -3.58
N PHE A 80 -11.92 -12.01 -3.10
CA PHE A 80 -12.66 -11.58 -1.92
C PHE A 80 -11.79 -11.60 -0.65
N VAL A 81 -11.05 -12.68 -0.41
CA VAL A 81 -10.16 -12.81 0.76
C VAL A 81 -9.07 -11.74 0.72
N LEU A 82 -8.40 -11.58 -0.42
CA LEU A 82 -7.34 -10.58 -0.61
C LEU A 82 -7.87 -9.17 -0.36
N GLY A 83 -9.00 -8.81 -0.97
CA GLY A 83 -9.61 -7.49 -0.76
C GLY A 83 -10.03 -7.24 0.69
N ASN A 84 -10.36 -8.27 1.48
CA ASN A 84 -10.61 -8.12 2.92
C ASN A 84 -9.32 -7.92 3.71
N LEU A 85 -8.24 -8.63 3.37
CA LEU A 85 -6.94 -8.49 4.01
C LEU A 85 -6.33 -7.11 3.73
N GLU A 86 -6.44 -6.61 2.51
CA GLU A 86 -5.95 -5.30 2.12
C GLU A 86 -6.59 -4.15 2.91
N ARG A 87 -7.82 -4.33 3.40
CA ARG A 87 -8.53 -3.34 4.22
C ARG A 87 -8.15 -3.39 5.71
N ARG A 88 -7.43 -4.42 6.16
CA ARG A 88 -7.01 -4.57 7.57
C ARG A 88 -5.77 -3.71 7.87
N THR A 89 -5.63 -3.33 9.14
CA THR A 89 -4.40 -2.70 9.64
C THR A 89 -3.25 -3.69 9.67
N ASP A 90 -2.01 -3.20 9.73
CA ASP A 90 -0.81 -4.05 9.70
C ASP A 90 -0.77 -5.05 10.87
N LEU A 91 -1.09 -4.59 12.07
CA LEU A 91 -1.23 -5.46 13.25
C LEU A 91 -2.29 -6.55 13.01
N GLN A 92 -3.45 -6.17 12.47
CA GLN A 92 -4.52 -7.13 12.18
C GLN A 92 -4.12 -8.14 11.12
N VAL A 93 -3.39 -7.75 10.07
CA VAL A 93 -2.90 -8.68 9.04
C VAL A 93 -1.90 -9.66 9.63
N ALA A 94 -0.98 -9.21 10.49
CA ALA A 94 -0.02 -10.07 11.18
C ALA A 94 -0.70 -11.08 12.13
N GLU A 95 -1.66 -10.62 12.95
CA GLU A 95 -2.44 -11.49 13.85
C GLU A 95 -3.32 -12.48 13.09
N THR A 96 -3.75 -12.12 11.88
CA THR A 96 -4.57 -13.01 11.03
C THR A 96 -3.83 -14.31 10.72
N ALA A 97 -2.50 -14.27 10.55
CA ALA A 97 -1.70 -15.48 10.31
C ALA A 97 -1.78 -16.49 11.48
N LEU A 98 -1.79 -15.99 12.71
CA LEU A 98 -1.91 -16.82 13.92
C LEU A 98 -3.31 -17.41 14.07
N ASN A 99 -4.35 -16.62 13.76
CA ASN A 99 -5.72 -17.12 13.72
C ASN A 99 -5.89 -18.22 12.67
N MET A 100 -5.34 -18.03 11.47
CA MET A 100 -5.35 -19.05 10.40
C MET A 100 -4.59 -20.32 10.81
N THR A 101 -3.47 -20.17 11.51
CA THR A 101 -2.72 -21.31 12.09
C THR A 101 -3.57 -22.10 13.06
N THR A 102 -4.28 -21.40 13.95
CA THR A 102 -5.15 -22.03 14.95
C THR A 102 -6.31 -22.77 14.28
N SER A 103 -6.96 -22.15 13.28
CA SER A 103 -8.03 -22.79 12.49
C SER A 103 -7.54 -24.01 11.72
N PHE A 104 -6.39 -23.91 11.05
CA PHE A 104 -5.78 -25.02 10.32
C PHE A 104 -5.53 -26.22 11.24
N LEU A 105 -4.88 -26.00 12.39
CA LEU A 105 -4.60 -27.08 13.35
C LEU A 105 -5.89 -27.68 13.92
N ALA A 106 -6.95 -26.90 14.10
CA ALA A 106 -8.24 -27.40 14.53
C ALA A 106 -8.90 -28.29 13.47
N HIS A 107 -8.88 -27.90 12.19
CA HIS A 107 -9.40 -28.72 11.09
C HIS A 107 -8.57 -30.01 10.92
N MET A 108 -7.24 -29.92 11.01
CA MET A 108 -6.34 -31.08 10.99
C MET A 108 -6.65 -32.06 12.12
N ALA A 109 -6.87 -31.56 13.34
CA ALA A 109 -7.23 -32.40 14.49
C ALA A 109 -8.62 -33.05 14.35
N ALA A 110 -9.53 -32.41 13.61
CA ALA A 110 -10.85 -32.96 13.29
C ALA A 110 -10.83 -33.93 12.09
N GLY A 111 -9.71 -34.03 11.37
CA GLY A 111 -9.60 -34.79 10.12
C GLY A 111 -10.31 -34.14 8.93
N ASP A 112 -10.68 -32.86 9.04
CA ASP A 112 -11.32 -32.09 7.97
C ASP A 112 -10.26 -31.50 7.04
N LEU A 113 -9.81 -32.34 6.10
CA LEU A 113 -8.76 -31.96 5.14
C LEU A 113 -9.24 -30.89 4.15
N GLU A 114 -10.52 -30.85 3.78
CA GLU A 114 -11.04 -29.83 2.86
C GLU A 114 -10.96 -28.43 3.47
N SER A 115 -11.40 -28.28 4.72
CA SER A 115 -11.29 -27.00 5.43
C SER A 115 -9.84 -26.64 5.74
N ALA A 116 -8.98 -27.63 6.03
CA ALA A 116 -7.56 -27.41 6.23
C ALA A 116 -6.88 -26.89 4.96
N ALA A 117 -7.17 -27.46 3.79
CA ALA A 117 -6.68 -26.99 2.50
C ALA A 117 -7.08 -25.53 2.23
N ALA A 118 -8.31 -25.15 2.55
CA ALA A 118 -8.77 -23.77 2.44
C ALA A 118 -8.02 -22.81 3.38
N ASP A 119 -7.59 -23.26 4.55
CA ASP A 119 -6.79 -22.44 5.46
C ASP A 119 -5.35 -22.23 4.95
N ILE A 120 -4.74 -23.22 4.29
CA ILE A 120 -3.43 -23.08 3.63
C ILE A 120 -3.49 -22.02 2.54
N ASP A 121 -4.51 -22.10 1.68
CA ASP A 121 -4.75 -21.13 0.61
C ASP A 121 -4.95 -19.70 1.15
N ARG A 122 -5.75 -19.55 2.21
CA ARG A 122 -5.95 -18.25 2.88
C ARG A 122 -4.66 -17.75 3.53
N ARG A 123 -3.85 -18.65 4.09
CA ARG A 123 -2.54 -18.34 4.67
C ARG A 123 -1.57 -17.88 3.60
N HIS A 124 -1.60 -18.45 2.40
CA HIS A 124 -0.83 -18.00 1.24
C HIS A 124 -1.22 -16.57 0.85
N LEU A 125 -2.52 -16.28 0.70
CA LEU A 125 -2.99 -14.93 0.39
C LEU A 125 -2.62 -13.91 1.50
N ASN A 126 -2.67 -14.32 2.76
CA ASN A 126 -2.20 -13.49 3.88
C ASN A 126 -0.68 -13.24 3.80
N GLN A 127 0.11 -14.25 3.42
CA GLN A 127 1.56 -14.08 3.20
C GLN A 127 1.83 -13.06 2.09
N THR A 128 1.08 -13.12 0.98
CA THR A 128 1.21 -12.14 -0.11
C THR A 128 1.02 -10.70 0.39
N VAL A 129 0.02 -10.46 1.25
CA VAL A 129 -0.22 -9.12 1.81
C VAL A 129 0.86 -8.71 2.81
N LEU A 130 1.36 -9.65 3.62
CA LEU A 130 2.48 -9.40 4.54
C LEU A 130 3.74 -9.01 3.77
N ASP A 131 4.10 -9.76 2.72
CA ASP A 131 5.27 -9.51 1.87
C ASP A 131 5.14 -8.16 1.15
N GLN A 132 3.96 -7.86 0.58
CA GLN A 132 3.69 -6.57 -0.06
C GLN A 132 3.86 -5.37 0.88
N ARG A 133 3.60 -5.57 2.18
CA ARG A 133 3.72 -4.52 3.21
C ARG A 133 5.06 -4.54 3.94
N GLY A 134 5.92 -5.52 3.68
CA GLY A 134 7.19 -5.71 4.41
C GLY A 134 6.98 -6.02 5.89
N LEU A 135 5.96 -6.81 6.20
CA LEU A 135 5.57 -7.19 7.56
C LEU A 135 5.86 -8.68 7.80
N ASP A 136 6.17 -9.00 9.06
CA ASP A 136 6.25 -10.39 9.50
C ASP A 136 4.90 -10.88 10.05
N ALA A 137 4.64 -12.17 9.92
CA ALA A 137 3.51 -12.81 10.57
C ALA A 137 3.67 -12.78 12.10
N ALA A 138 2.55 -12.80 12.84
CA ALA A 138 2.59 -12.84 14.29
C ALA A 138 3.34 -14.09 14.82
N ALA A 139 4.13 -13.92 15.87
CA ALA A 139 4.92 -15.00 16.45
C ALA A 139 4.06 -16.23 16.80
N GLY A 140 4.53 -17.42 16.42
CA GLY A 140 3.81 -18.68 16.60
C GLY A 140 2.86 -19.05 15.46
N SER A 141 2.72 -18.20 14.42
CA SER A 141 2.05 -18.61 13.18
C SER A 141 2.90 -19.63 12.42
N LEU A 142 2.27 -20.64 11.85
CA LEU A 142 2.92 -21.52 10.88
C LEU A 142 3.07 -20.80 9.53
N THR A 143 4.16 -21.12 8.84
CA THR A 143 4.38 -20.78 7.44
C THR A 143 3.50 -21.62 6.52
N VAL A 144 3.33 -21.17 5.27
CA VAL A 144 2.57 -21.93 4.26
C VAL A 144 3.20 -23.31 4.03
N ALA A 145 4.53 -23.38 3.94
CA ALA A 145 5.26 -24.62 3.74
C ALA A 145 5.05 -25.62 4.89
N GLU A 146 5.13 -25.16 6.14
CA GLU A 146 4.87 -26.02 7.31
C GLU A 146 3.44 -26.56 7.32
N MET A 147 2.45 -25.73 6.95
CA MET A 147 1.07 -26.21 6.85
C MET A 147 0.90 -27.23 5.72
N GLN A 148 1.55 -27.03 4.57
CA GLN A 148 1.52 -27.99 3.45
C GLN A 148 2.17 -29.32 3.82
N ASP A 149 3.32 -29.30 4.50
CA ASP A 149 3.99 -30.51 4.98
C ASP A 149 3.10 -31.30 5.95
N LEU A 150 2.44 -30.60 6.88
CA LEU A 150 1.49 -31.22 7.81
C LEU A 150 0.27 -31.79 7.11
N TYR A 151 -0.28 -31.08 6.13
CA TYR A 151 -1.43 -31.51 5.34
C TYR A 151 -1.12 -32.74 4.49
N ALA A 152 0.01 -32.75 3.79
CA ALA A 152 0.48 -33.90 3.03
C ALA A 152 0.73 -35.12 3.93
N ALA A 153 1.30 -34.91 5.12
CA ALA A 153 1.51 -35.98 6.10
C ALA A 153 0.19 -36.60 6.61
N ALA A 154 -0.91 -35.84 6.58
CA ALA A 154 -2.24 -36.33 6.94
C ALA A 154 -2.99 -36.99 5.76
N GLY A 155 -2.37 -37.10 4.58
CA GLY A 155 -2.96 -37.70 3.39
C GLY A 155 -3.76 -36.72 2.53
N GLY A 156 -3.54 -35.42 2.70
CA GLY A 156 -4.05 -34.41 1.79
C GLY A 156 -3.29 -34.41 0.46
N GLU A 157 -4.02 -34.28 -0.65
CA GLU A 157 -3.48 -34.13 -2.01
C GLU A 157 -3.78 -32.73 -2.57
#